data_AF-A0A959ZGK2-F1
#
_entry.id   AF-A0A959ZGK2-F1
#
_cell.length_a   1.000
_cell.length_b   1.000
_cell.length_c   1.000
_cell.angle_alpha   90.00
_cell.angle_beta   90.00
_cell.angle_gamma   90.00
#
_symmetry.space_group_name_H-M   'P 1'
#
loop_
_entity.id
_entity.type
_entity.pdbx_description
1 polymer ?
#
loop_
_entity_poly.entity_id
_entity_poly.type
_entity_poly.pdbx_seq_one_letter_code
_entity_poly.pdbx_strand_id
1 'polypeptide(L)'
;LASGPMDPGRMPVPWLPAGLSFEKDEGAGEVQTPLVGDAADSLKIGDNVYLRHAKAGELCERFASLILIEGDEIVDEVPTYRGEGQTFL
;
A
#
# COMPACT_ATOMS: atom_id res chain seq x y z
N LEU A 1 5.17 5.88 8.67
CA LEU A 1 6.62 5.72 8.50
C LEU A 1 7.17 7.08 8.12
N ALA A 2 8.13 7.61 8.88
CA ALA A 2 8.80 8.88 8.62
C ALA A 2 10.28 8.69 9.01
N SER A 3 11.18 8.84 8.05
CA SER A 3 12.65 8.93 8.18
C SER A 3 13.39 7.86 9.03
N GLY A 4 12.84 6.66 9.19
CA GLY A 4 13.49 5.55 9.91
C GLY A 4 14.08 4.51 8.94
N PRO A 5 15.10 3.74 9.35
CA PRO A 5 15.68 2.71 8.51
C PRO A 5 14.63 1.70 8.04
N MET A 6 14.81 1.22 6.81
CA MET A 6 13.96 0.22 6.19
C MET A 6 13.86 -1.03 7.08
N ASP A 7 12.66 -1.36 7.54
CA ASP A 7 12.36 -2.65 8.17
C ASP A 7 11.63 -3.52 7.14
N PRO A 8 12.31 -4.52 6.53
CA PRO A 8 11.72 -5.39 5.51
C PRO A 8 10.45 -6.12 5.99
N GLY A 9 10.30 -6.35 7.31
CA GLY A 9 9.11 -6.98 7.88
C GLY A 9 7.91 -6.04 8.04
N ARG A 10 8.08 -4.74 7.79
CA ARG A 10 7.06 -3.70 7.96
C ARG A 10 6.80 -2.89 6.70
N MET A 11 7.63 -3.04 5.66
CA MET A 11 7.41 -2.37 4.40
C MET A 11 6.20 -2.92 3.66
N PRO A 12 5.37 -2.06 3.04
CA PRO A 12 4.45 -2.52 2.02
C PRO A 12 5.25 -2.96 0.79
N VAL A 13 4.76 -3.93 0.02
CA VAL A 13 5.47 -4.47 -1.16
C VAL A 13 4.72 -4.02 -2.42
N PRO A 14 5.40 -3.47 -3.45
CA PRO A 14 4.76 -3.21 -4.75
C PRO A 14 4.14 -4.49 -5.31
N TRP A 15 2.88 -4.43 -5.73
CA TRP A 15 2.14 -5.59 -6.19
C TRP A 15 1.70 -5.46 -7.65
N LEU A 16 1.07 -4.34 -8.00
CA LEU A 16 0.60 -4.08 -9.36
C LEU A 16 1.03 -2.68 -9.83
N PRO A 17 1.50 -2.52 -11.08
CA PRO A 17 1.84 -3.61 -12.00
C PRO A 17 2.99 -4.49 -11.47
N ALA A 18 3.00 -5.75 -11.90
CA ALA A 18 4.04 -6.70 -11.49
C ALA A 18 5.41 -6.28 -12.08
N GLY A 19 6.50 -6.61 -11.38
CA GLY A 19 7.86 -6.28 -11.79
C GLY A 19 8.39 -4.97 -11.21
N LEU A 20 7.65 -4.33 -10.30
CA LEU A 20 8.13 -3.18 -9.53
C LEU A 20 8.82 -3.61 -8.23
N SER A 21 9.87 -2.89 -7.86
CA SER A 21 10.52 -2.95 -6.54
C SER A 21 10.88 -1.54 -6.07
N PHE A 22 11.16 -1.37 -4.78
CA PHE A 22 11.76 -0.10 -4.35
C PHE A 22 13.20 0.01 -4.83
N GLU A 23 13.67 1.25 -4.92
CA GLU A 23 15.09 1.50 -4.95
C GLU A 23 15.76 0.96 -3.69
N LYS A 24 17.04 0.57 -3.82
CA LYS A 24 17.72 -0.19 -2.77
C LYS A 24 17.85 0.58 -1.45
N ASP A 25 18.05 1.89 -1.54
CA ASP A 25 18.39 2.75 -0.41
C ASP A 25 17.22 3.63 0.05
N GLU A 26 16.03 3.45 -0.51
CA GLU A 26 14.84 4.25 -0.23
C GLU A 26 13.59 3.38 -0.04
N GLY A 27 12.66 3.84 0.78
CA GLY A 27 11.43 3.11 1.09
C GLY A 27 10.13 3.83 0.70
N ALA A 28 9.01 3.15 0.95
CA ALA A 28 7.69 3.74 0.81
C ALA A 28 7.49 4.94 1.75
N GLY A 29 7.03 6.05 1.19
CA GLY A 29 6.70 7.25 1.96
C GLY A 29 7.90 8.07 2.44
N GLU A 30 9.09 7.85 1.87
CA GLU A 30 10.10 8.91 1.82
C GLU A 30 9.55 10.07 0.96
N VAL A 31 10.23 11.21 0.84
CA VAL A 31 9.70 12.42 0.15
C VAL A 31 9.03 12.07 -1.20
N GLN A 32 9.49 10.99 -1.84
CA GLN A 32 8.75 10.20 -2.82
C GLN A 32 8.79 8.69 -2.48
N THR A 33 7.99 7.89 -3.19
CA THR A 33 8.10 6.42 -3.16
C THR A 33 8.79 5.96 -4.45
N PRO A 34 10.12 5.80 -4.47
CA PRO A 34 10.83 5.45 -5.69
C PRO A 34 10.61 3.99 -6.04
N LEU A 35 10.21 3.75 -7.29
CA LEU A 35 9.93 2.43 -7.82
C LEU A 35 10.77 2.20 -9.07
N VAL A 36 11.35 1.00 -9.17
CA VAL A 36 12.15 0.55 -10.31
C VAL A 36 11.69 -0.81 -10.81
N GLY A 37 12.21 -1.19 -11.98
CA GLY A 37 11.96 -2.45 -12.66
C GLY A 37 11.29 -2.24 -14.01
N ASP A 38 11.17 -3.30 -14.81
CA ASP A 38 10.71 -3.23 -16.20
C ASP A 38 9.35 -2.54 -16.37
N ALA A 39 8.47 -2.68 -15.38
CA ALA A 39 7.16 -2.03 -15.39
C ALA A 39 7.24 -0.51 -15.18
N ALA A 40 8.27 -0.02 -14.48
CA ALA A 40 8.44 1.40 -14.18
C ALA A 40 8.63 2.22 -15.46
N ASP A 41 9.34 1.67 -16.46
CA ASP A 41 9.57 2.33 -17.76
C ASP A 41 8.29 2.55 -18.56
N SER A 42 7.24 1.77 -18.26
CA SER A 42 5.95 1.85 -18.94
C SER A 42 4.92 2.75 -18.25
N LEU A 43 5.17 3.14 -17.00
CA LEU A 43 4.26 3.96 -16.20
C LEU A 43 4.22 5.40 -16.71
N LYS A 44 3.03 5.98 -16.69
CA LYS A 44 2.76 7.37 -17.03
C LYS A 44 2.13 8.10 -15.84
N ILE A 45 2.19 9.43 -15.89
CA ILE A 45 1.48 10.27 -14.92
C ILE A 45 -0.01 9.93 -14.98
N GLY A 46 -0.58 9.57 -13.82
CA GLY A 46 -1.98 9.16 -13.68
C GLY A 46 -2.17 7.65 -13.56
N ASP A 47 -1.15 6.84 -13.83
CA ASP A 47 -1.22 5.40 -13.62
C ASP A 47 -1.16 5.06 -12.13
N ASN A 48 -1.88 4.00 -11.74
CA ASN A 48 -1.93 3.54 -10.37
C ASN A 48 -0.87 2.47 -10.10
N VAL A 49 -0.21 2.59 -8.95
CA VAL A 49 0.59 1.51 -8.36
C VAL A 49 -0.05 1.07 -7.05
N TYR A 50 -0.28 -0.22 -6.93
CA TYR A 50 -0.87 -0.84 -5.74
C TYR A 50 0.21 -1.51 -4.92
N LEU A 51 0.23 -1.20 -3.63
CA LEU A 51 1.15 -1.82 -2.69
C LEU A 51 0.37 -2.71 -1.72
N ARG A 52 0.95 -3.88 -1.42
CA ARG A 52 0.46 -4.81 -0.41
C ARG A 52 1.08 -4.48 0.94
N HIS A 53 0.29 -4.08 1.91
CA HIS A 53 0.77 -3.80 3.26
C HIS A 53 1.33 -5.05 3.95
N ALA A 54 2.25 -4.89 4.91
CA ALA A 54 2.82 -6.00 5.65
C ALA A 54 1.82 -6.67 6.61
N LYS A 55 0.91 -5.89 7.23
CA LYS A 55 -0.04 -6.38 8.24
C LYS A 55 -1.43 -5.78 8.03
N ALA A 56 -2.43 -6.64 7.86
CA ALA A 56 -3.82 -6.21 7.60
C ALA A 56 -4.39 -5.35 8.74
N GLY A 57 -4.03 -5.69 9.99
CA GLY A 57 -4.44 -4.92 11.15
C GLY A 57 -4.08 -3.44 11.03
N GLU A 58 -2.88 -3.09 10.56
CA GLU A 58 -2.42 -1.69 10.56
C GLU A 58 -3.29 -0.77 9.69
N LEU A 59 -3.80 -1.26 8.54
CA LEU A 59 -4.68 -0.43 7.70
C LEU A 59 -6.00 -0.12 8.38
N CYS A 60 -6.60 -1.13 9.01
CA CYS A 60 -7.88 -0.99 9.69
C CYS A 60 -7.82 -0.02 10.90
N GLU A 61 -6.61 0.29 11.38
CA GLU A 61 -6.31 1.23 12.46
C GLU A 61 -6.27 2.68 11.96
N ARG A 62 -6.00 2.88 10.66
CA ARG A 62 -5.83 4.19 10.02
C ARG A 62 -7.02 4.62 9.17
N PHE A 63 -7.68 3.69 8.50
CA PHE A 63 -8.80 3.95 7.59
C PHE A 63 -10.12 3.50 8.21
N ALA A 64 -11.21 4.17 7.86
CA ALA A 64 -12.55 3.86 8.39
C ALA A 64 -13.28 2.75 7.62
N SER A 65 -12.92 2.53 6.36
CA SER A 65 -13.55 1.53 5.50
C SER A 65 -12.53 0.89 4.56
N LEU A 66 -12.89 -0.27 4.02
CA LEU A 66 -12.16 -1.00 2.99
C LEU A 66 -13.10 -1.21 1.79
N ILE A 67 -12.56 -1.03 0.59
CA ILE A 67 -13.23 -1.34 -0.67
C ILE A 67 -12.99 -2.80 -1.00
N LEU A 68 -14.07 -3.55 -1.28
CA LEU A 68 -13.99 -4.92 -1.77
C LEU A 68 -14.03 -4.91 -3.30
N ILE A 69 -13.07 -5.60 -3.92
CA ILE A 69 -12.93 -5.67 -5.37
C ILE A 69 -13.02 -7.14 -5.80
N GLU A 70 -13.87 -7.41 -6.80
CA GLU A 70 -13.93 -8.69 -7.51
C GLU A 70 -13.63 -8.42 -9.00
N GLY A 71 -12.50 -8.96 -9.49
CA GLY A 71 -12.03 -8.64 -10.83
C GLY A 71 -11.69 -7.15 -10.97
N ASP A 72 -12.46 -6.45 -11.80
CA ASP A 72 -12.37 -5.01 -12.08
C ASP A 72 -13.53 -4.20 -11.47
N GLU A 73 -14.42 -4.83 -10.70
CA GLU A 73 -15.58 -4.19 -10.09
C GLU A 73 -15.43 -4.00 -8.59
N ILE A 74 -15.86 -2.83 -8.11
CA ILE A 74 -16.08 -2.59 -6.67
C ILE A 74 -17.41 -3.25 -6.31
N VAL A 75 -17.35 -4.27 -5.46
CA VAL A 75 -18.54 -5.04 -5.07
C VAL A 75 -19.12 -4.60 -3.74
N ASP A 76 -18.33 -3.96 -2.88
CA ASP A 76 -18.81 -3.45 -1.58
C ASP A 76 -17.83 -2.45 -0.94
N GLU A 77 -18.28 -1.76 0.11
CA GLU A 77 -17.47 -0.98 1.04
C GLU A 77 -17.82 -1.38 2.48
N VAL A 78 -16.87 -1.95 3.20
CA VAL A 78 -17.09 -2.47 4.56
C VAL A 78 -16.35 -1.62 5.60
N PRO A 79 -16.92 -1.39 6.80
CA PRO A 79 -16.24 -0.63 7.83
C PRO A 79 -15.07 -1.44 8.41
N THR A 80 -14.02 -0.72 8.81
CA THR A 80 -12.97 -1.26 9.67
C THR A 80 -13.39 -1.11 11.13
N TYR A 81 -12.65 -1.72 12.06
CA TYR A 81 -12.90 -1.48 13.48
C TYR A 81 -12.79 0.00 13.87
N ARG A 82 -11.93 0.80 13.20
CA ARG A 82 -11.90 2.26 13.38
C ARG A 82 -13.19 2.90 12.88
N GLY A 83 -13.70 2.47 11.73
CA GLY A 83 -14.99 2.92 11.20
C GLY A 83 -16.16 2.60 12.12
N GLU A 84 -16.08 1.49 12.84
CA GLU A 84 -17.03 1.09 13.87
C GLU A 84 -16.80 1.77 15.23
N GLY A 85 -15.84 2.69 15.33
CA GLY A 85 -15.49 3.38 16.58
C GLY A 85 -14.88 2.48 17.65
N GLN A 86 -14.40 1.29 17.28
CA GLN A 86 -13.78 0.32 18.19
C GLN A 86 -12.28 0.61 18.35
N THR A 87 -11.74 0.33 19.53
CA THR A 87 -10.30 0.39 19.82
C THR A 87 -9.90 -0.91 20.51
N PHE A 88 -9.02 -1.69 19.88
CA PHE A 88 -8.50 -2.94 20.41
C PHE A 88 -7.02 -2.74 20.80
N LEU A 89 -6.67 -3.15 22.03
CA LEU A 89 -5.33 -3.05 22.62
C LEU A 89 -4.66 -4.43 22.70
#